data_AF-A0A093H180-F1
#
_entry.id   AF-A0A093H180-F1
#
_cell.length_a   1.000
_cell.length_b   1.000
_cell.length_c   1.000
_cell.angle_alpha   90.00
_cell.angle_beta   90.00
_cell.angle_gamma   90.00
#
_symmetry.space_group_name_H-M   'P 1'
#
loop_
_entity.id
_entity.type
_entity.pdbx_description
1 polymer ?
#
loop_
_entity_poly.entity_id
_entity_poly.type
_entity_poly.pdbx_seq_one_letter_code
_entity_poly.pdbx_strand_id
1 'polypeptide(L)'
;GPVYIKVPFSPSDLIIWKESAGPYREDPGAYREDPGRIMGMIIKTQNPDWEAIQVILDTLMDSTEKQVVLRTARMRAEEDIHIRTVDGTLDQNFPIGNPQWDPN
;
A
#
# COMPACT_ATOMS: atom_id res chain seq x y z
N GLY A 1 -3.87 23.33 16.02
CA GLY A 1 -4.01 21.85 16.03
C GLY A 1 -2.63 21.23 15.89
N PRO A 2 -2.50 19.90 15.99
CA PRO A 2 -1.29 19.21 15.51
C PRO A 2 -1.07 19.53 14.03
N VAL A 3 0.19 19.52 13.59
CA VAL A 3 0.59 19.75 12.20
C VAL A 3 1.30 18.49 11.72
N TYR A 4 0.85 17.91 10.61
CA TYR A 4 1.49 16.76 9.99
C TYR A 4 2.64 17.20 9.09
N ILE A 5 3.83 16.63 9.30
CA ILE A 5 5.02 16.89 8.49
C ILE A 5 5.28 15.68 7.60
N LYS A 6 5.25 15.88 6.28
CA LYS A 6 5.59 14.84 5.30
C LYS A 6 7.09 14.59 5.30
N VAL A 7 7.49 13.34 5.58
CA VAL A 7 8.88 12.88 5.50
C VAL A 7 8.97 11.84 4.37
N PRO A 8 9.81 12.06 3.34
CA PRO A 8 9.99 11.07 2.28
C PRO A 8 10.72 9.83 2.82
N PHE A 9 10.47 8.67 2.22
CA PHE A 9 11.22 7.46 2.54
C PHE A 9 12.70 7.61 2.20
N SER A 10 13.57 7.09 3.07
CA SER A 10 14.98 6.98 2.75
C SER A 10 15.18 5.93 1.65
N PRO A 11 16.06 6.17 0.66
CA PRO A 11 16.44 5.14 -0.31
C PRO A 11 16.94 3.85 0.35
N SER A 12 17.59 3.95 1.50
CA SER A 12 18.06 2.79 2.27
C SER A 12 16.89 1.94 2.80
N ASP A 13 15.84 2.58 3.30
CA ASP A 13 14.66 1.88 3.82
C ASP A 13 13.94 1.12 2.71
N LEU A 14 13.81 1.75 1.53
CA LEU A 14 13.22 1.12 0.35
C LEU A 14 13.98 -0.13 -0.08
N ILE A 15 15.32 -0.10 -0.05
CA ILE A 15 16.15 -1.27 -0.38
C ILE A 15 15.96 -2.38 0.65
N ILE A 16 16.00 -2.05 1.95
CA ILE A 16 15.83 -3.03 3.03
C ILE A 16 14.47 -3.72 2.92
N TRP A 17 13.40 -2.97 2.67
CA TRP A 17 12.05 -3.53 2.52
C TRP A 17 11.94 -4.43 1.29
N LYS A 18 12.53 -4.03 0.17
CA LYS A 18 12.56 -4.84 -1.05
C LYS A 18 13.31 -6.17 -0.84
N GLU A 19 14.45 -6.14 -0.16
CA GLU A 19 15.22 -7.35 0.15
C GLU A 19 14.50 -8.27 1.13
N SER A 20 13.69 -7.69 2.03
CA SER A 20 12.90 -8.41 3.04
C SER A 20 11.65 -9.08 2.44
N ALA A 21 11.00 -8.44 1.47
CA ALA A 21 9.72 -8.87 0.92
C ALA A 21 9.78 -10.11 0.01
N GLY A 22 10.95 -10.43 -0.55
CA GLY A 22 11.09 -11.54 -1.52
C GLY A 22 10.18 -11.42 -2.75
N PRO A 23 10.27 -12.35 -3.72
CA PRO A 23 9.30 -12.42 -4.80
C PRO A 23 7.95 -12.92 -4.27
N TYR A 24 6.83 -12.35 -4.74
CA TYR A 24 5.47 -12.75 -4.34
C TYR A 24 5.13 -14.20 -4.77
N ARG A 25 5.93 -14.81 -5.65
CA ARG A 25 5.76 -16.19 -6.13
C ARG A 25 7.00 -17.05 -5.91
N GLU A 26 6.80 -18.06 -5.07
CA GLU A 26 7.54 -19.33 -4.98
C GLU A 26 8.97 -19.29 -4.41
N ASP A 27 9.09 -19.37 -3.07
CA ASP A 27 9.93 -20.40 -2.45
C ASP A 27 9.43 -20.70 -1.02
N PRO A 28 8.82 -21.88 -0.75
CA PRO A 28 8.42 -22.28 0.60
C PRO A 28 9.61 -22.51 1.55
N GLY A 29 10.86 -22.40 1.08
CA GLY A 29 12.09 -22.51 1.90
C GLY A 29 12.80 -21.19 2.20
N ALA A 30 12.37 -20.05 1.65
CA ALA A 30 13.04 -18.77 1.88
C ALA A 30 12.50 -18.07 3.14
N TYR A 31 13.41 -17.70 4.05
CA TYR A 31 13.12 -16.91 5.27
C TYR A 31 12.68 -15.44 5.00
N ARG A 32 12.14 -15.15 3.81
CA ARG A 32 11.71 -13.80 3.41
C ARG A 32 10.26 -13.57 3.78
N GLU A 33 9.94 -12.36 4.24
CA GLU A 33 8.60 -12.01 4.69
C GLU A 33 7.68 -11.76 3.48
N ASP A 34 6.42 -12.19 3.56
CA ASP A 34 5.39 -11.88 2.55
C ASP A 34 5.30 -10.36 2.27
N PRO A 35 5.29 -9.89 1.00
CA PRO A 35 5.11 -8.47 0.66
C PRO A 35 3.90 -7.82 1.34
N GLY A 36 2.82 -8.58 1.57
CA GLY A 36 1.65 -8.11 2.32
C GLY A 36 1.96 -7.80 3.78
N ARG A 37 2.81 -8.60 4.43
CA ARG A 37 3.25 -8.39 5.82
C ARG A 37 4.15 -7.16 5.95
N ILE A 38 5.10 -6.98 5.03
CA ILE A 38 5.96 -5.79 4.98
C ILE A 38 5.13 -4.52 4.76
N MET A 39 4.20 -4.55 3.80
CA MET A 39 3.26 -3.44 3.57
C MET A 39 2.46 -3.10 4.83
N GLY A 40 1.89 -4.11 5.51
CA GLY A 40 1.14 -3.91 6.74
C GLY A 40 1.97 -3.30 7.87
N MET A 41 3.26 -3.65 7.95
CA MET A 41 4.20 -3.05 8.91
C MET A 41 4.48 -1.58 8.57
N ILE A 42 4.73 -1.25 7.30
CA ILE A 42 5.01 0.12 6.86
C ILE A 42 3.78 1.02 7.08
N ILE A 43 2.58 0.56 6.72
CA ILE A 43 1.34 1.32 6.93
C ILE A 43 1.17 1.68 8.41
N LYS A 44 1.37 0.71 9.31
CA LYS A 44 1.20 0.91 10.76
C LYS A 44 2.26 1.83 11.38
N THR A 45 3.48 1.85 10.83
CA THR A 45 4.61 2.57 11.44
C THR A 45 4.79 3.97 10.85
N GLN A 46 4.54 4.14 9.56
CA GLN A 46 4.81 5.38 8.84
C GLN A 46 3.55 6.19 8.52
N ASN A 47 2.36 5.59 8.60
CA ASN A 47 1.08 6.20 8.22
C ASN A 47 1.18 6.96 6.87
N PRO A 48 1.58 6.25 5.79
CA PRO A 48 1.90 6.87 4.51
C PRO A 48 0.67 7.54 3.88
N ASP A 49 0.91 8.63 3.17
CA ASP A 49 -0.10 9.21 2.28
C ASP A 49 -0.30 8.36 1.00
N TRP A 50 -1.27 8.74 0.19
CA TRP A 50 -1.60 8.01 -1.04
C TRP A 50 -0.41 7.88 -2.01
N GLU A 51 0.41 8.92 -2.14
CA GLU A 51 1.58 8.92 -3.02
C GLU A 51 2.65 7.97 -2.50
N ALA A 52 2.91 7.98 -1.19
CA ALA A 52 3.81 7.07 -0.52
C ALA A 52 3.36 5.61 -0.67
N ILE A 53 2.06 5.31 -0.61
CA ILE A 53 1.53 3.97 -0.88
C ILE A 53 1.88 3.49 -2.29
N GLN A 54 1.80 4.37 -3.30
CA GLN A 54 2.19 3.99 -4.67
C GLN A 54 3.67 3.62 -4.76
N VAL A 55 4.55 4.39 -4.10
CA VAL A 55 5.99 4.10 -4.04
C VAL A 55 6.26 2.76 -3.37
N ILE A 56 5.56 2.44 -2.28
CA ILE A 56 5.73 1.14 -1.60
C ILE A 56 5.30 0.00 -2.52
N LEU A 57 4.14 0.11 -3.19
CA LEU A 57 3.67 -0.91 -4.14
C LEU A 57 4.67 -1.12 -5.29
N ASP A 58 5.21 -0.04 -5.88
CA ASP A 58 6.22 -0.12 -6.95
C ASP A 58 7.59 -0.66 -6.46
N THR A 59 7.87 -0.55 -5.16
CA THR A 59 9.10 -1.06 -4.56
C THR A 59 9.01 -2.56 -4.27
N LEU A 60 7.87 -3.00 -3.74
CA LEU A 60 7.68 -4.36 -3.24
C LEU A 60 7.19 -5.34 -4.31
N MET A 61 6.54 -4.87 -5.37
CA MET A 61 5.85 -5.71 -6.34
C MET A 61 6.24 -5.36 -7.77
N ASP A 62 6.22 -6.36 -8.66
CA ASP A 62 6.30 -6.08 -10.09
C ASP A 62 4.99 -5.49 -10.65
N SER A 63 5.01 -5.02 -11.90
CA SER A 63 3.85 -4.38 -12.52
C SER A 63 2.62 -5.29 -12.61
N THR A 64 2.81 -6.60 -12.73
CA THR A 64 1.73 -7.58 -12.84
C THR A 64 1.11 -7.83 -11.47
N GLU A 65 1.95 -8.08 -10.46
CA GLU A 65 1.56 -8.25 -9.06
C GLU A 65 0.81 -7.01 -8.55
N LYS A 66 1.36 -5.82 -8.81
CA LYS A 66 0.71 -4.54 -8.49
C LYS A 66 -0.68 -4.44 -9.12
N GLN A 67 -0.83 -4.76 -10.41
CA GLN A 67 -2.14 -4.71 -11.07
C GLN A 67 -3.15 -5.67 -10.44
N VAL A 68 -2.73 -6.89 -10.10
CA VAL A 68 -3.59 -7.88 -9.44
C VAL A 68 -4.02 -7.40 -8.05
N VAL A 69 -3.09 -6.85 -7.27
CA VAL A 69 -3.36 -6.33 -5.92
C VAL A 69 -4.30 -5.13 -5.98
N LEU A 70 -4.04 -4.15 -6.86
CA LEU A 70 -4.91 -2.97 -7.03
C LEU A 70 -6.31 -3.37 -7.48
N ARG A 71 -6.44 -4.31 -8.41
CA ARG A 71 -7.75 -4.82 -8.86
C ARG A 71 -8.50 -5.50 -7.71
N THR A 72 -7.79 -6.33 -6.93
CA THR A 72 -8.38 -7.06 -5.79
C THR A 72 -8.80 -6.10 -4.68
N ALA A 73 -7.96 -5.13 -4.33
CA ALA A 73 -8.27 -4.10 -3.35
C ALA A 73 -9.48 -3.26 -3.77
N ARG A 74 -9.58 -2.90 -5.06
CA ARG A 74 -10.73 -2.17 -5.58
C ARG A 74 -12.03 -2.96 -5.47
N MET A 75 -12.02 -4.25 -5.82
CA MET A 75 -13.20 -5.12 -5.67
C MET A 75 -13.62 -5.24 -4.20
N ARG A 76 -12.66 -5.32 -3.27
CA ARG A 76 -12.96 -5.34 -1.82
C ARG A 76 -13.53 -4.02 -1.32
N ALA A 77 -12.99 -2.88 -1.76
CA ALA A 77 -13.53 -1.58 -1.41
C ALA A 77 -14.98 -1.40 -1.92
N GLU A 78 -15.28 -1.89 -3.12
CA GLU A 78 -16.64 -1.87 -3.67
C GLU A 78 -17.60 -2.75 -2.85
N GLU A 79 -17.15 -3.94 -2.43
CA GLU A 79 -17.89 -4.83 -1.55
C GLU A 79 -18.14 -4.18 -0.18
N ASP A 80 -17.12 -3.56 0.43
CA ASP A 80 -17.21 -2.89 1.73
C ASP A 80 -18.21 -1.72 1.71
N ILE A 81 -18.27 -0.98 0.59
CA ILE A 81 -19.28 0.07 0.35
C ILE A 81 -20.66 -0.56 0.21
N HIS A 82 -20.78 -1.65 -0.55
CA HIS A 82 -22.05 -2.33 -0.79
C HIS A 82 -22.69 -2.85 0.51
N ILE A 83 -21.88 -3.43 1.40
CA ILE A 83 -22.32 -3.93 2.72
C ILE A 83 -22.36 -2.83 3.80
N ARG A 84 -22.05 -1.58 3.45
CA ARG A 84 -22.03 -0.40 4.34
C ARG A 84 -21.06 -0.51 5.52
N THR A 85 -19.93 -1.18 5.33
CA THR A 85 -18.79 -1.15 6.26
C THR A 85 -18.01 0.15 6.12
N VAL A 86 -18.00 0.73 4.90
CA VAL A 86 -17.34 1.99 4.57
C VAL A 86 -18.36 2.90 3.85
N ASP A 87 -18.44 4.16 4.27
CA ASP A 87 -19.29 5.15 3.63
C ASP A 87 -18.61 5.81 2.40
N GLY A 88 -19.43 6.41 1.54
CA GLY A 88 -18.95 7.13 0.36
C GLY A 88 -18.87 6.26 -0.90
N THR A 89 -18.19 6.77 -1.92
CA THR A 89 -18.05 6.10 -3.22
C THR A 89 -16.72 5.38 -3.36
N LEU A 90 -16.63 4.49 -4.34
CA LEU A 90 -15.38 3.77 -4.63
C LEU A 90 -14.25 4.73 -4.95
N ASP A 91 -14.49 5.79 -5.72
CA ASP A 91 -13.46 6.77 -6.06
C ASP A 91 -13.05 7.65 -4.88
N GLN A 92 -13.93 7.83 -3.88
CA GLN A 92 -13.60 8.52 -2.63
C GLN A 92 -12.74 7.69 -1.68
N ASN A 93 -12.83 6.36 -1.74
CA ASN A 93 -12.13 5.45 -0.84
C ASN A 93 -10.91 4.78 -1.50
N PHE A 94 -10.97 4.53 -2.81
CA PHE A 94 -9.94 3.88 -3.61
C PHE A 94 -9.79 4.58 -4.98
N PRO A 95 -9.25 5.81 -5.00
CA PRO A 95 -9.09 6.60 -6.22
C PRO A 95 -8.08 5.96 -7.19
N ILE A 96 -8.25 6.20 -8.50
CA ILE A 96 -7.27 5.75 -9.52
C ILE A 96 -6.07 6.71 -9.58
N GLY A 97 -6.29 8.00 -9.29
CA GLY A 97 -5.28 9.05 -9.34
C GLY A 97 -4.97 9.61 -7.95
N ASN A 98 -4.20 10.69 -7.90
CA ASN A 98 -3.92 11.39 -6.65
C ASN A 98 -5.19 12.10 -6.15
N PRO A 99 -5.73 11.74 -4.98
CA PRO A 99 -6.97 12.31 -4.47
C PRO A 99 -6.84 13.69 -3.84
N GLN A 100 -5.61 14.21 -3.65
CA GLN A 100 -5.35 15.47 -2.94
C GLN A 100 -5.99 15.51 -1.54
N TRP A 101 -6.01 14.37 -0.82
CA TRP A 101 -6.50 14.34 0.55
C TRP A 101 -5.63 15.23 1.45
N ASP A 102 -6.29 16.07 2.26
CA ASP A 102 -5.60 16.87 3.27
C ASP A 102 -5.14 15.93 4.39
N PRO A 103 -3.83 15.90 4.71
CA PRO A 103 -3.34 15.12 5.82
C PRO A 103 -3.70 15.68 7.21
N ASN A 104 -4.26 16.90 7.32
CA ASN A 104 -4.58 17.57 8.59
C ASN A 104 -6.08 17.60 8.94
#